data_AF-A0A9N9XMP0-F1
#
_entry.id   AF-A0A9N9XMP0-F1
#
_cell.length_a   1.000
_cell.length_b   1.000
_cell.length_c   1.000
_cell.angle_alpha   90.00
_cell.angle_beta   90.00
_cell.angle_gamma   90.00
#
_symmetry.space_group_name_H-M   'P 1'
#
loop_
_entity.id
_entity.type
_entity.pdbx_description
1 polymer ?
#
loop_
_entity_poly.entity_id
_entity_poly.type
_entity_poly.pdbx_seq_one_letter_code
_entity_poly.pdbx_strand_id
1 'polypeptide(L)'
;MDEEITYPNHFSNIISPVLDIITNYGWYMLISLVITFYLYDKYLRSLVRSYKAEKDEAEYSAKYHKNPDLLSERLRAQEKRTLELQEKYKRDLELFKQKQQEKEEKKVNELLDKYNNGGNTLGPSTSKRSQSFKPEYNPLMGSGSSSTYKAPKRSACGGGGCGK
;
A
#
# COMPACT_ATOMS: atom_id res chain seq x y z
N MET A 1 13.10 -84.08 -3.43
CA MET A 1 12.40 -84.52 -4.65
C MET A 1 11.11 -83.76 -4.65
N ASP A 2 10.90 -83.05 -5.73
CA ASP A 2 10.11 -81.83 -5.82
C ASP A 2 8.62 -82.11 -5.61
N GLU A 3 8.00 -81.34 -4.72
CA GLU A 3 6.55 -81.35 -4.54
C GLU A 3 5.90 -80.80 -5.82
N GLU A 4 5.35 -81.68 -6.64
CA GLU A 4 4.55 -81.29 -7.81
C GLU A 4 3.24 -80.66 -7.33
N ILE A 5 3.21 -79.33 -7.32
CA ILE A 5 2.01 -78.55 -7.04
C ILE A 5 1.04 -78.75 -8.20
N THR A 6 0.06 -79.65 -8.03
CA THR A 6 -1.02 -79.87 -8.99
C THR A 6 -1.99 -78.69 -8.95
N TYR A 7 -1.93 -77.82 -9.96
CA TYR A 7 -2.88 -76.71 -10.10
C TYR A 7 -4.26 -77.22 -10.52
N PRO A 8 -5.37 -76.70 -9.95
CA PRO A 8 -6.71 -77.15 -10.31
C PRO A 8 -7.02 -76.81 -11.78
N ASN A 9 -7.43 -77.82 -12.55
CA ASN A 9 -7.80 -77.73 -13.98
C ASN A 9 -8.96 -76.75 -14.30
N HIS A 10 -9.58 -76.15 -13.30
CA HIS A 10 -10.60 -75.11 -13.49
C HIS A 10 -10.00 -73.74 -13.81
N PHE A 11 -8.79 -73.45 -13.32
CA PHE A 11 -8.13 -72.18 -13.58
C PHE A 11 -7.66 -72.07 -15.03
N SER A 12 -7.08 -73.14 -15.59
CA SER A 12 -6.59 -73.17 -16.97
C SER A 12 -7.69 -72.94 -18.02
N ASN A 13 -8.89 -73.48 -17.80
CA ASN A 13 -10.03 -73.35 -18.71
C ASN A 13 -10.63 -71.93 -18.77
N ILE A 14 -10.47 -71.13 -17.71
CA ILE A 14 -10.93 -69.73 -17.66
C ILE A 14 -9.82 -68.79 -18.12
N ILE A 15 -8.57 -69.09 -17.75
CA ILE A 15 -7.41 -68.24 -18.04
C ILE A 15 -7.08 -68.24 -19.54
N SER A 16 -7.21 -69.38 -20.24
CA SER A 16 -6.89 -69.47 -21.67
C SER A 16 -7.70 -68.48 -22.54
N PRO A 17 -9.06 -68.47 -22.51
CA PRO A 17 -9.83 -67.53 -23.31
C PRO A 17 -9.63 -66.08 -22.87
N VAL A 18 -9.42 -65.82 -21.57
CA VAL A 18 -9.16 -64.46 -21.05
C VAL A 18 -7.80 -63.94 -21.54
N LEU A 19 -6.77 -64.77 -21.56
CA LEU A 19 -5.46 -64.40 -22.11
C LEU A 19 -5.53 -64.15 -23.62
N ASP A 20 -6.29 -64.95 -24.37
CA ASP A 20 -6.48 -64.73 -25.81
C ASP A 20 -7.23 -63.41 -26.10
N ILE A 21 -8.18 -63.03 -25.25
CA ILE A 21 -8.85 -61.73 -25.36
C ILE A 21 -7.89 -60.60 -24.99
N ILE A 22 -7.06 -60.75 -23.96
CA ILE A 22 -6.10 -59.72 -23.53
C ILE A 22 -4.96 -59.56 -24.55
N THR A 23 -4.46 -60.63 -25.15
CA THR A 23 -3.40 -60.54 -26.16
C THR A 23 -3.92 -59.90 -27.45
N ASN A 24 -5.13 -60.26 -27.89
CA ASN A 24 -5.73 -59.72 -29.11
C ASN A 24 -6.35 -58.32 -28.92
N TYR A 25 -6.93 -58.02 -27.75
CA TYR A 25 -7.68 -56.79 -27.48
C TYR A 25 -7.13 -55.91 -26.35
N GLY A 26 -6.03 -56.30 -25.71
CA GLY A 26 -5.44 -55.54 -24.60
C GLY A 26 -5.06 -54.12 -25.00
N TRP A 27 -4.67 -53.91 -26.26
CA TRP A 27 -4.39 -52.58 -26.80
C TRP A 27 -5.65 -51.71 -26.91
N TYR A 28 -6.82 -52.27 -27.24
CA TYR A 28 -8.08 -51.51 -27.23
C TYR A 28 -8.48 -51.11 -25.81
N MET A 29 -8.24 -51.98 -24.81
CA MET A 29 -8.50 -51.65 -23.41
C MET A 29 -7.60 -50.51 -22.92
N LEU A 30 -6.33 -50.51 -23.32
CA LEU A 30 -5.40 -49.41 -23.03
C LEU A 30 -5.83 -48.11 -23.71
N ILE A 31 -6.17 -48.15 -25.00
CA ILE A 31 -6.64 -46.96 -25.73
C ILE A 31 -7.94 -46.44 -25.12
N SER A 32 -8.87 -47.33 -24.79
CA SER A 32 -10.14 -46.98 -24.12
C SER A 32 -9.90 -46.28 -22.78
N LEU A 33 -8.98 -46.82 -21.96
CA LEU A 33 -8.63 -46.22 -20.67
C LEU A 33 -7.99 -44.85 -20.84
N VAL A 34 -7.08 -44.70 -21.80
CA VAL A 34 -6.43 -43.40 -22.12
C VAL A 34 -7.46 -42.38 -22.60
N ILE A 35 -8.37 -42.76 -23.50
CA ILE A 35 -9.44 -41.88 -24.00
C ILE A 35 -10.37 -41.47 -22.84
N THR A 36 -10.78 -42.42 -22.02
CA THR A 36 -11.67 -42.15 -20.88
C THR A 36 -11.00 -41.23 -19.87
N PHE A 37 -9.72 -41.46 -19.56
CA PHE A 37 -8.93 -40.59 -18.69
C PHE A 37 -8.77 -39.19 -19.28
N TYR A 38 -8.50 -39.07 -20.59
CA TYR A 38 -8.37 -37.78 -21.25
C TYR A 38 -9.68 -36.99 -21.24
N LEU A 39 -10.81 -37.64 -21.50
CA LEU A 39 -12.14 -37.02 -21.41
C LEU A 39 -12.46 -36.60 -19.97
N TYR A 40 -12.17 -37.46 -18.99
CA TYR A 40 -12.32 -37.15 -17.57
C TYR A 40 -11.50 -35.91 -17.21
N ASP A 41 -10.21 -35.88 -17.59
CA ASP A 41 -9.30 -34.78 -17.29
C ASP A 41 -9.80 -33.46 -17.88
N LYS A 42 -10.27 -33.48 -19.12
CA LYS A 42 -10.72 -32.28 -19.84
C LYS A 42 -12.05 -31.74 -19.31
N TYR A 43 -13.03 -32.61 -19.09
CA TYR A 43 -14.39 -32.19 -18.73
C TYR A 43 -14.59 -32.05 -17.21
N LEU A 44 -14.07 -32.98 -16.40
CA LEU A 44 -14.31 -32.94 -14.96
C LEU A 44 -13.41 -31.94 -14.26
N ARG A 45 -12.16 -31.74 -14.71
CA ARG A 45 -11.32 -30.70 -14.10
C ARG A 45 -11.85 -29.30 -14.35
N SER A 46 -12.41 -29.02 -15.54
CA SER A 46 -12.95 -27.69 -15.85
C SER A 46 -14.18 -27.38 -14.99
N LEU A 47 -15.10 -28.34 -14.86
CA LEU A 47 -16.29 -28.23 -14.01
C LEU A 47 -15.95 -28.11 -12.51
N VAL A 48 -14.99 -28.92 -12.03
CA VAL A 48 -14.56 -28.86 -10.62
C VAL A 48 -13.87 -27.53 -10.32
N ARG A 49 -13.07 -27.00 -11.27
CA ARG A 49 -12.41 -25.70 -11.10
C ARG A 49 -13.41 -24.56 -11.06
N SER A 50 -14.39 -24.52 -11.96
CA SER A 50 -15.40 -23.45 -11.96
C SER A 50 -16.26 -23.48 -10.70
N TYR A 51 -16.72 -24.67 -10.29
CA TYR A 51 -17.50 -24.82 -9.07
C TYR A 51 -16.72 -24.42 -7.81
N LYS A 52 -15.42 -24.75 -7.76
CA LYS A 52 -14.56 -24.34 -6.65
C LYS A 52 -14.36 -22.82 -6.63
N ALA A 53 -14.13 -22.21 -7.80
CA ALA A 53 -13.97 -20.76 -7.90
C ALA A 53 -15.24 -20.02 -7.44
N GLU A 54 -16.43 -20.44 -7.88
CA GLU A 54 -17.69 -19.84 -7.45
C GLU A 54 -17.92 -19.97 -5.94
N LYS A 55 -17.59 -21.12 -5.36
CA LYS A 55 -17.64 -21.31 -3.90
C LYS A 55 -16.66 -20.38 -3.18
N ASP A 56 -15.43 -20.30 -3.66
CA ASP A 56 -14.39 -19.46 -3.06
C ASP A 56 -14.80 -17.97 -3.13
N GLU A 57 -15.40 -17.53 -4.24
CA GLU A 57 -15.97 -16.18 -4.41
C GLU A 57 -17.19 -15.92 -3.53
N ALA A 58 -18.09 -16.89 -3.38
CA ALA A 58 -19.24 -16.80 -2.49
C ALA A 58 -18.82 -16.71 -1.03
N GLU A 59 -17.82 -17.50 -0.62
CA GLU A 59 -17.22 -17.42 0.70
C GLU A 59 -16.48 -16.09 0.92
N TYR A 60 -15.73 -15.62 -0.08
CA TYR A 60 -15.04 -14.34 -0.01
C TYR A 60 -16.05 -13.19 0.12
N SER A 61 -17.09 -13.17 -0.70
CA SER A 61 -18.12 -12.13 -0.64
C SER A 61 -18.93 -12.18 0.65
N ALA A 62 -19.22 -13.37 1.19
CA ALA A 62 -19.82 -13.50 2.52
C ALA A 62 -18.89 -12.94 3.60
N LYS A 63 -17.60 -13.29 3.55
CA LYS A 63 -16.61 -12.86 4.53
C LYS A 63 -16.33 -11.36 4.48
N TYR A 64 -16.27 -10.75 3.30
CA TYR A 64 -15.82 -9.36 3.13
C TYR A 64 -16.95 -8.34 2.90
N HIS A 65 -18.07 -8.74 2.30
CA HIS A 65 -19.19 -7.82 2.00
C HIS A 65 -20.37 -7.97 2.95
N LYS A 66 -20.62 -9.17 3.48
CA LYS A 66 -21.80 -9.44 4.32
C LYS A 66 -21.53 -9.42 5.83
N ASN A 67 -20.27 -9.28 6.24
CA ASN A 67 -19.89 -9.25 7.65
C ASN A 67 -19.85 -7.80 8.18
N PRO A 68 -20.89 -7.31 8.87
CA PRO A 68 -20.89 -5.98 9.48
C PRO A 68 -19.83 -5.85 10.59
N ASP A 69 -19.43 -6.97 11.21
CA ASP A 69 -18.48 -6.98 12.31
C ASP A 69 -17.08 -6.52 11.89
N LEU A 70 -16.55 -7.06 10.78
CA LEU A 70 -15.25 -6.65 10.21
C LEU A 70 -15.22 -5.17 9.81
N LEU A 71 -16.35 -4.63 9.33
CA LEU A 71 -16.47 -3.20 9.04
C LEU A 71 -16.35 -2.40 10.35
N SER A 72 -17.06 -2.83 11.39
CA SER A 72 -17.04 -2.17 12.69
C SER A 72 -15.65 -2.17 13.32
N GLU A 73 -14.89 -3.26 13.20
CA GLU A 73 -13.51 -3.35 13.67
C GLU A 73 -12.58 -2.37 12.94
N ARG A 74 -12.70 -2.27 11.62
CA ARG A 74 -11.93 -1.31 10.81
C ARG A 74 -12.25 0.13 11.20
N LEU A 75 -13.53 0.45 11.39
CA LEU A 75 -13.97 1.78 11.81
C LEU A 75 -13.41 2.12 13.19
N ARG A 76 -13.52 1.22 14.17
CA ARG A 76 -12.93 1.39 15.51
C ARG A 76 -11.42 1.61 15.45
N ALA A 77 -10.71 0.85 14.60
CA ALA A 77 -9.27 1.02 14.43
C ALA A 77 -8.90 2.38 13.81
N GLN A 78 -9.71 2.86 12.85
CA GLN A 78 -9.54 4.18 12.24
C GLN A 78 -9.82 5.30 13.25
N GLU A 79 -10.92 5.21 13.99
CA GLU A 79 -11.27 6.15 15.05
C GLU A 79 -10.17 6.25 16.11
N LYS A 80 -9.66 5.11 16.59
CA LYS A 80 -8.55 5.07 17.54
C LYS A 80 -7.32 5.82 17.03
N ARG A 81 -6.91 5.58 15.77
CA ARG A 81 -5.78 6.30 15.16
C ARG A 81 -6.03 7.81 15.08
N THR A 82 -7.26 8.22 14.73
CA THR A 82 -7.59 9.65 14.68
C THR A 82 -7.52 10.30 16.05
N LEU A 83 -7.97 9.61 17.11
CA LEU A 83 -7.90 10.11 18.48
C LEU A 83 -6.44 10.27 18.94
N GLU A 84 -5.60 9.26 18.73
CA GLU A 84 -4.17 9.33 19.06
C GLU A 84 -3.47 10.51 18.35
N LEU A 85 -3.87 10.79 17.12
CA LEU A 85 -3.33 11.89 16.31
C LEU A 85 -3.82 13.25 16.85
N GLN A 86 -5.10 13.36 17.18
CA GLN A 86 -5.66 14.57 17.82
C GLN A 86 -4.99 14.88 19.16
N GLU A 87 -4.71 13.87 19.97
CA GLU A 87 -3.99 14.03 21.24
C GLU A 87 -2.56 14.53 21.04
N LYS A 88 -1.85 14.02 20.03
CA LYS A 88 -0.52 14.53 19.66
C LYS A 88 -0.58 16.00 19.27
N TYR A 89 -1.53 16.38 18.41
CA TYR A 89 -1.69 17.78 18.02
C TYR A 89 -2.05 18.70 19.19
N LYS A 90 -2.90 18.25 20.12
CA LYS A 90 -3.21 19.03 21.32
C LYS A 90 -1.95 19.29 22.16
N ARG A 91 -1.13 18.26 22.38
CA ARG A 91 0.16 18.39 23.09
C ARG A 91 1.12 19.34 22.38
N ASP A 92 1.24 19.22 21.06
CA ASP A 92 2.12 20.10 20.28
C ASP A 92 1.63 21.56 20.29
N LEU A 93 0.31 21.78 20.24
CA LEU A 93 -0.29 23.11 20.36
C LEU A 93 -0.03 23.74 21.73
N GLU A 94 -0.14 22.97 22.82
CA GLU A 94 0.17 23.44 24.18
C GLU A 94 1.65 23.84 24.30
N LEU A 95 2.56 22.99 23.83
CA LEU A 95 3.99 23.29 23.82
C LEU A 95 4.32 24.52 22.97
N PHE A 96 3.66 24.68 21.83
CA PHE A 96 3.86 25.84 20.98
C PHE A 96 3.35 27.12 21.63
N LYS A 97 2.19 27.07 22.29
CA LYS A 97 1.64 28.21 23.06
C LYS A 97 2.59 28.61 24.20
N GLN A 98 3.12 27.65 24.96
CA GLN A 98 4.11 27.92 26.01
C GLN A 98 5.36 28.60 25.44
N LYS A 99 5.91 28.08 24.34
CA LYS A 99 7.07 28.68 23.66
C LYS A 99 6.78 30.08 23.10
N GLN A 100 5.54 30.36 22.69
CA GLN A 100 5.15 31.70 22.25
C GLN A 100 5.11 32.68 23.43
N GLN A 101 4.49 32.27 24.55
CA GLN A 101 4.45 33.07 25.78
C GLN A 101 5.86 33.37 26.30
N GLU A 102 6.75 32.37 26.38
CA GLU A 102 8.14 32.58 26.79
C GLU A 102 8.90 33.56 25.88
N LYS A 103 8.62 33.54 24.57
CA LYS A 103 9.23 34.47 23.60
C LYS A 103 8.69 35.88 23.77
N GLU A 104 7.40 36.02 24.06
CA GLU A 104 6.77 37.31 24.33
C GLU A 104 7.31 37.91 25.64
N GLU A 105 7.40 37.11 26.71
CA GLU A 105 7.99 37.53 27.98
C GLU A 105 9.46 37.94 27.83
N LYS A 106 10.27 37.17 27.10
CA LYS A 106 11.66 37.54 26.80
C LYS A 106 11.75 38.87 26.04
N LYS A 107 10.90 39.09 25.04
CA LYS A 107 10.86 40.37 24.31
C LYS A 107 10.45 41.53 25.22
N VAL A 108 9.47 41.32 26.09
CA VAL A 108 9.02 42.34 27.05
C VAL A 108 10.15 42.68 28.03
N ASN A 109 10.84 41.66 28.56
CA ASN A 109 11.98 41.85 29.46
C ASN A 109 13.15 42.56 28.74
N GLU A 110 13.51 42.15 27.51
CA GLU A 110 14.53 42.84 26.71
C GLU A 110 14.17 44.30 26.43
N LEU A 111 12.88 44.61 26.20
CA LEU A 111 12.42 45.98 26.05
C LEU A 111 12.56 46.75 27.36
N LEU A 112 12.11 46.19 28.48
CA LEU A 112 12.26 46.80 29.82
C LEU A 112 13.73 47.06 30.17
N ASP A 113 14.62 46.10 29.91
CA ASP A 113 16.07 46.25 30.14
C ASP A 113 16.65 47.38 29.29
N LYS A 114 16.24 47.53 28.03
CA LYS A 114 16.64 48.64 27.16
C LYS A 114 16.13 50.00 27.65
N TYR A 115 14.94 50.04 28.26
CA TYR A 115 14.41 51.27 28.87
C TYR A 115 15.12 51.61 30.18
N ASN A 116 15.41 50.61 31.02
CA ASN A 116 16.03 50.79 32.35
C ASN A 116 17.54 51.07 32.28
N ASN A 117 18.28 50.46 31.35
CA ASN A 117 19.73 50.65 31.20
C ASN A 117 20.14 51.97 30.49
N GLY A 118 19.24 52.96 30.46
CA GLY A 118 19.48 54.23 29.79
C GLY A 118 19.33 54.11 28.29
N GLY A 119 18.16 54.51 27.78
CA GLY A 119 17.83 54.43 26.36
C GLY A 119 18.90 55.07 25.48
N ASN A 120 19.29 54.39 24.41
CA ASN A 120 20.04 55.01 23.31
C ASN A 120 19.19 56.17 22.79
N THR A 121 19.53 57.40 23.18
CA THR A 121 19.11 58.59 22.44
C THR A 121 19.56 58.38 21.02
N LEU A 122 18.60 58.22 20.10
CA LEU A 122 18.80 58.51 18.69
C LEU A 122 19.18 59.99 18.63
N GLY A 123 20.47 60.27 18.80
CA GLY A 123 21.00 61.61 18.64
C GLY A 123 20.63 62.13 17.26
N PRO A 124 20.41 63.44 17.09
CA PRO A 124 20.13 64.00 15.77
C PRO A 124 21.35 63.69 14.89
N SER A 125 21.22 62.71 13.99
CA SER A 125 22.29 62.33 13.08
C SER A 125 22.49 63.47 12.08
N THR A 126 23.44 64.36 12.38
CA THR A 126 24.00 65.26 11.39
C THR A 126 24.64 64.43 10.28
N SER A 127 24.09 64.58 9.08
CA SER A 127 24.70 64.29 7.79
C SER A 127 25.25 62.88 7.56
N LYS A 128 24.46 62.03 6.90
CA LYS A 128 24.89 61.37 5.66
C LYS A 128 23.68 61.24 4.75
N ARG A 129 23.73 62.01 3.67
CA ARG A 129 22.76 62.14 2.57
C ARG A 129 22.27 60.74 2.16
N SER A 130 21.10 60.32 2.65
CA SER A 130 20.41 59.16 2.12
C SER A 130 20.01 59.49 0.69
N GLN A 131 20.51 58.70 -0.24
CA GLN A 131 20.10 58.71 -1.64
C GLN A 131 18.57 58.79 -1.71
N SER A 132 18.08 59.80 -2.44
CA SER A 132 16.67 60.03 -2.69
C SER A 132 16.00 58.72 -3.10
N PHE A 133 15.10 58.21 -2.27
CA PHE A 133 14.18 57.17 -2.69
C PHE A 133 13.39 57.72 -3.87
N LYS A 134 13.33 56.96 -4.97
CA LYS A 134 12.51 57.34 -6.13
C LYS A 134 11.08 57.58 -5.65
N PRO A 135 10.39 58.64 -6.14
CA PRO A 135 9.07 59.06 -5.64
C PRO A 135 7.97 58.00 -5.81
N GLU A 136 8.22 56.92 -6.55
CA GLU A 136 7.29 55.81 -6.78
C GLU A 136 7.37 54.68 -5.74
N TYR A 137 8.36 54.70 -4.84
CA TYR A 137 8.56 53.62 -3.88
C TYR A 137 7.83 53.89 -2.55
N ASN A 138 6.64 53.31 -2.40
CA ASN A 138 5.88 53.32 -1.15
C ASN A 138 6.08 51.99 -0.38
N PRO A 139 6.84 51.97 0.73
CA PRO A 139 7.17 50.74 1.46
C PRO A 139 5.97 50.09 2.18
N LEU A 140 4.81 50.77 2.26
CA LEU A 140 3.55 50.20 2.75
C LEU A 140 2.71 49.53 1.65
N MET A 141 2.94 49.89 0.39
CA MET A 141 2.37 49.20 -0.77
C MET A 141 3.42 48.19 -1.20
N GLY A 142 3.51 47.09 -0.45
CA GLY A 142 4.45 46.00 -0.73
C GLY A 142 4.54 45.79 -2.22
N SER A 143 5.74 45.98 -2.78
CA SER A 143 5.98 45.67 -4.18
C SER A 143 5.42 44.28 -4.39
N GLY A 144 4.47 44.18 -5.32
CA GLY A 144 3.88 42.94 -5.76
C GLY A 144 5.00 42.06 -6.29
N SER A 145 5.67 41.37 -5.39
CA SER A 145 6.57 40.29 -5.68
C SER A 145 5.64 39.13 -5.94
N SER A 146 5.08 39.11 -7.15
CA SER A 146 5.03 37.90 -7.93
C SER A 146 6.47 37.36 -8.00
N SER A 147 6.94 36.81 -6.89
CA SER A 147 8.05 35.89 -6.87
C SER A 147 7.53 34.63 -7.54
N THR A 148 7.45 34.69 -8.87
CA THR A 148 7.28 33.54 -9.75
C THR A 148 8.62 32.84 -9.88
N TYR A 149 9.44 32.83 -8.82
CA TYR A 149 10.56 31.92 -8.75
C TYR A 149 10.01 30.53 -8.45
N LYS A 150 9.67 29.81 -9.54
CA LYS A 150 9.53 28.36 -9.49
C LYS A 150 10.93 27.79 -9.59
N ALA A 151 11.43 27.23 -8.50
CA ALA A 151 12.65 26.43 -8.54
C ALA A 151 12.54 25.38 -9.66
N PRO A 152 13.57 25.18 -10.49
CA PRO A 152 13.55 24.14 -11.51
C PRO A 152 13.29 22.80 -10.82
N LYS A 153 12.32 22.04 -11.33
CA LYS A 153 12.05 20.68 -10.83
C LYS A 153 13.36 19.90 -10.99
N ARG A 154 13.94 19.47 -9.87
CA ARG A 154 15.02 18.48 -9.86
C ARG A 154 14.43 17.15 -10.30
N SER A 155 14.15 17.00 -11.60
CA SER A 155 14.00 15.67 -12.19
C SER A 155 15.39 15.05 -12.19
N ALA A 156 15.50 13.79 -11.74
CA ALA A 156 16.75 13.03 -11.72
C ALA A 156 17.38 12.84 -13.12
N CYS A 157 16.73 13.29 -14.19
CA CYS A 157 17.22 13.27 -15.56
C CYS A 157 17.59 14.71 -15.99
N GLY A 158 18.84 15.11 -15.76
CA GLY A 158 19.41 16.35 -16.29
C GLY A 158 19.85 16.14 -17.73
N GLY A 159 18.97 16.42 -18.70
CA GLY A 159 19.29 16.36 -20.13
C GLY A 159 19.00 14.99 -20.76
N GLY A 160 17.93 14.93 -21.55
CA GLY A 160 17.67 13.81 -22.48
C GLY A 160 16.89 12.63 -21.88
N GLY A 161 15.65 12.47 -22.35
CA GLY A 161 14.96 11.18 -22.49
C GLY A 161 14.91 10.25 -21.29
N CYS A 162 13.92 10.42 -20.42
CA CYS A 162 13.48 9.34 -19.53
C CYS A 162 12.16 8.76 -20.06
N GLY A 163 12.26 7.61 -20.72
CA GLY A 163 11.16 6.65 -20.93
C GLY A 163 10.44 6.72 -22.28
N LYS A 164 10.96 6.00 -23.28
CA LYS A 164 10.15 4.97 -23.96
C LYS A 164 10.75 3.62 -23.62
#